data_AF-A0A5C7ZBI1-F1
#
_entry.id   AF-A0A5C7ZBI1-F1
#
_cell.length_a   1.000
_cell.length_b   1.000
_cell.length_c   1.000
_cell.angle_alpha   90.00
_cell.angle_beta   90.00
_cell.angle_gamma   90.00
#
_symmetry.space_group_name_H-M   'P 1'
#
loop_
_entity.id
_entity.type
_entity.pdbx_description
1 polymer ?
#
loop_
_entity_poly.entity_id
_entity_poly.type
_entity_poly.pdbx_seq_one_letter_code
_entity_poly.pdbx_strand_id
1 'polypeptide(L)'
;MKTITFYLDFISPYAWLAFHSLPKALQGISHRVVHKPVLFGAMLKHHGQLGPAEIPAKRDWTYRQVLWLAHQQGCELKLPAAHPFNPLGLLRLSLACDAGGEPNRYICEQVFRHVWCGGEDAADADRLAVLTDRLQPGRDPAGAAVKQDLQANTQQAIERGLFGVPSFVVDDKVFWGQDALPMLRAYLLGDPWFAGPDWHAVSMTSVGVRRQTS
;
A
#
# COMPACT_ATOMS: atom_id res chain seq x y z
N MET A 1 -4.84 -0.23 -23.28
CA MET A 1 -4.06 0.30 -22.15
C MET A 1 -4.49 -0.44 -20.89
N LYS A 2 -3.55 -0.98 -20.10
CA LYS A 2 -3.87 -1.72 -18.86
C LYS A 2 -4.12 -0.76 -17.69
N THR A 3 -4.95 -1.19 -16.74
CA THR A 3 -5.21 -0.45 -15.48
C THR A 3 -4.61 -1.22 -14.32
N ILE A 4 -3.81 -0.54 -13.51
CA ILE A 4 -3.20 -1.05 -12.30
C ILE A 4 -3.99 -0.52 -11.11
N THR A 5 -4.55 -1.41 -10.29
CA THR A 5 -5.10 -1.02 -8.98
C THR A 5 -4.01 -1.17 -7.94
N PHE A 6 -3.55 -0.05 -7.39
CA PHE A 6 -2.53 0.02 -6.35
C PHE A 6 -3.20 0.13 -4.99
N TYR A 7 -3.30 -1.01 -4.29
CA TYR A 7 -3.76 -1.11 -2.91
C TYR A 7 -2.65 -0.69 -1.94
N LEU A 8 -2.95 0.29 -1.09
CA LEU A 8 -1.97 0.90 -0.20
C LEU A 8 -2.58 1.28 1.17
N ASP A 9 -1.71 1.34 2.17
CA ASP A 9 -1.97 2.00 3.45
C ASP A 9 -0.77 2.90 3.73
N PHE A 10 -1.02 4.14 4.15
CA PHE A 10 0.02 5.14 4.41
C PHE A 10 0.91 4.76 5.60
N ILE A 11 0.47 3.81 6.45
CA ILE A 11 1.30 3.20 7.49
C ILE A 11 2.44 2.34 6.95
N SER A 12 2.42 1.94 5.67
CA SER A 12 3.44 1.02 5.14
C SER A 12 4.64 1.78 4.56
N PRO A 13 5.86 1.63 5.12
CA PRO A 13 7.05 2.23 4.53
C PRO A 13 7.36 1.63 3.15
N TYR A 14 7.08 0.34 2.93
CA TYR A 14 7.24 -0.27 1.63
C TYR A 14 6.24 0.26 0.60
N ALA A 15 5.04 0.69 1.02
CA ALA A 15 4.10 1.33 0.11
C ALA A 15 4.59 2.72 -0.32
N TRP A 16 5.22 3.49 0.59
CA TRP A 16 5.86 4.75 0.22
C TRP A 16 7.00 4.56 -0.78
N LEU A 17 7.92 3.64 -0.50
CA LEU A 17 9.02 3.34 -1.41
C LEU A 17 8.51 2.87 -2.79
N ALA A 18 7.52 1.97 -2.81
CA ALA A 18 6.94 1.50 -4.06
C ALA A 18 6.23 2.63 -4.83
N PHE A 19 5.49 3.50 -4.14
CA PHE A 19 4.84 4.67 -4.72
C PHE A 19 5.85 5.63 -5.38
N HIS A 20 6.98 5.87 -4.71
CA HIS A 20 8.07 6.68 -5.24
C HIS A 20 8.71 6.03 -6.48
N SER A 21 8.96 4.73 -6.43
CA SER A 21 9.66 3.98 -7.48
C SER A 21 8.80 3.65 -8.70
N LEU A 22 7.47 3.57 -8.54
CA LEU A 22 6.54 3.09 -9.58
C LEU A 22 6.65 3.84 -10.93
N PRO A 23 6.70 5.19 -10.99
CA PRO A 23 6.82 5.90 -12.26
C PRO A 23 8.08 5.54 -13.04
N LYS A 24 9.22 5.40 -12.35
CA LYS A 24 10.49 4.98 -12.94
C LYS A 24 10.44 3.52 -13.38
N ALA A 25 9.88 2.65 -12.53
CA ALA A 25 9.75 1.23 -12.82
C ALA A 25 8.89 0.96 -14.07
N LEU A 26 7.87 1.77 -14.33
CA LEU A 26 6.96 1.61 -15.46
C LEU A 26 7.21 2.58 -16.62
N GLN A 27 8.35 3.28 -16.62
CA GLN A 27 8.72 4.19 -17.69
C GLN A 27 8.72 3.46 -19.05
N GLY A 28 8.11 4.11 -20.06
CA GLY A 28 7.95 3.57 -21.42
C GLY A 28 6.75 2.64 -21.62
N ILE A 29 5.91 2.42 -20.61
CA ILE A 29 4.72 1.55 -20.70
C ILE A 29 3.46 2.41 -20.55
N SER A 30 2.50 2.28 -21.48
CA SER A 30 1.21 2.95 -21.36
C SER A 30 0.30 2.23 -20.37
N HIS A 31 -0.07 2.91 -19.27
CA HIS A 31 -0.91 2.35 -18.21
C HIS A 31 -1.68 3.44 -17.46
N ARG A 32 -2.76 3.06 -16.77
CA ARG A 32 -3.45 3.87 -15.75
C ARG A 32 -3.17 3.28 -14.37
N VAL A 33 -2.98 4.13 -13.35
CA VAL A 33 -2.92 3.70 -11.95
C VAL A 33 -4.14 4.24 -11.19
N VAL A 34 -4.83 3.36 -10.47
CA VAL A 34 -5.86 3.69 -9.48
C VAL A 34 -5.27 3.47 -8.10
N HIS A 35 -5.23 4.49 -7.25
CA HIS A 35 -4.82 4.31 -5.86
C HIS A 35 -6.04 3.92 -5.03
N LYS A 36 -5.93 2.81 -4.30
CA LYS A 36 -7.02 2.24 -3.52
C LYS A 36 -6.62 2.09 -2.05
N PRO A 37 -6.82 3.14 -1.23
CA PRO A 37 -6.54 3.07 0.20
C PRO A 37 -7.30 1.93 0.88
N VAL A 38 -6.60 1.15 1.70
CA VAL A 38 -7.12 0.07 2.53
C VAL A 38 -6.58 0.19 3.95
N LEU A 39 -7.26 -0.44 4.92
CA LEU A 39 -6.78 -0.52 6.29
C LEU A 39 -5.96 -1.81 6.48
N PHE A 40 -4.64 -1.70 6.48
CA PHE A 40 -3.74 -2.85 6.56
C PHE A 40 -3.94 -3.66 7.86
N GLY A 41 -4.18 -2.98 8.98
CA GLY A 41 -4.49 -3.64 10.26
C GLY A 41 -5.72 -4.57 10.19
N ALA A 42 -6.73 -4.24 9.37
CA ALA A 42 -7.89 -5.11 9.19
C ALA A 42 -7.56 -6.36 8.32
N MET A 43 -6.67 -6.21 7.34
CA MET A 43 -6.17 -7.35 6.55
C MET A 43 -5.35 -8.31 7.42
N LEU A 44 -4.45 -7.77 8.26
CA LEU A 44 -3.68 -8.55 9.23
C LEU A 44 -4.59 -9.34 10.17
N LYS A 45 -5.61 -8.68 10.72
CA LYS A 45 -6.62 -9.34 11.57
C LYS A 45 -7.35 -10.46 10.84
N HIS A 46 -7.78 -10.24 9.59
CA HIS A 46 -8.46 -11.25 8.79
C HIS A 46 -7.60 -12.52 8.60
N HIS A 47 -6.30 -12.35 8.35
CA HIS A 47 -5.36 -13.45 8.15
C HIS A 47 -4.77 -14.02 9.46
N GLY A 48 -5.16 -13.50 10.63
CA GLY A 48 -4.62 -13.91 11.93
C GLY A 48 -3.13 -13.60 12.09
N GLN A 49 -2.65 -12.53 11.48
CA GLN A 49 -1.23 -12.15 11.45
C GLN A 49 -0.95 -10.92 12.32
N LEU A 50 0.24 -10.90 12.93
CA LEU A 50 0.82 -9.67 13.45
C LEU A 50 1.52 -8.92 12.31
N GLY A 51 1.46 -7.60 12.33
CA GLY A 51 2.25 -6.75 11.45
C GLY A 51 3.75 -6.93 11.71
N PRO A 52 4.62 -6.75 10.69
CA PRO A 52 6.07 -6.87 10.87
C PRO A 52 6.63 -5.95 11.97
N ALA A 53 6.03 -4.76 12.12
CA ALA A 53 6.44 -3.78 13.12
C ALA A 53 5.95 -4.10 14.55
N GLU A 54 5.07 -5.09 14.73
CA GLU A 54 4.63 -5.55 16.05
C GLU A 54 5.56 -6.61 16.64
N ILE A 55 6.51 -7.13 15.85
CA ILE A 55 7.52 -8.09 16.28
C ILE A 55 8.86 -7.37 16.41
N PRO A 56 9.41 -7.14 17.63
CA PRO A 56 10.54 -6.22 17.84
C PRO A 56 11.75 -6.44 16.92
N ALA A 57 12.21 -7.68 16.78
CA ALA A 57 13.35 -7.99 15.91
C ALA A 57 13.05 -7.74 14.41
N LYS A 58 11.83 -8.06 13.95
CA LYS A 58 11.41 -7.81 12.57
C LYS A 58 11.20 -6.32 12.32
N ARG A 59 10.71 -5.58 13.31
CA ARG A 59 10.56 -4.12 13.25
C ARG A 59 11.91 -3.45 13.01
N ASP A 60 12.90 -3.75 13.83
CA ASP A 60 14.22 -3.13 13.73
C ASP A 60 14.90 -3.46 12.40
N TRP A 61 14.78 -4.71 11.93
CA TRP A 61 15.25 -5.10 10.60
C TRP A 61 14.51 -4.33 9.49
N THR A 62 13.18 -4.28 9.54
CA THR A 62 12.35 -3.57 8.57
C THR A 62 12.79 -2.12 8.47
N TYR A 63 13.01 -1.44 9.59
CA TYR A 63 13.46 -0.05 9.63
C TYR A 63 14.82 0.16 8.99
N ARG A 64 15.80 -0.71 9.27
CA ARG A 64 17.12 -0.66 8.62
C ARG A 64 16.99 -0.86 7.11
N GLN A 65 16.19 -1.85 6.70
CA GLN A 65 16.00 -2.17 5.29
C GLN A 65 15.31 -1.05 4.52
N VAL A 66 14.23 -0.46 5.07
CA VAL A 66 13.51 0.63 4.37
C VAL A 66 14.35 1.90 4.27
N LEU A 67 15.15 2.22 5.29
CA LEU A 67 16.11 3.34 5.22
C LEU A 67 17.19 3.10 4.17
N TRP A 68 17.72 1.88 4.10
CA TRP A 68 18.68 1.50 3.06
C TRP A 68 18.09 1.59 1.65
N LEU A 69 16.88 1.07 1.45
CA LEU A 69 16.19 1.12 0.16
C LEU A 69 15.86 2.56 -0.25
N ALA A 70 15.43 3.40 0.70
CA ALA A 70 15.20 4.82 0.46
C ALA A 70 16.48 5.51 -0.06
N HIS A 71 17.62 5.27 0.62
CA HIS A 71 18.92 5.77 0.21
C HIS A 71 19.30 5.30 -1.21
N GLN A 72 19.16 4.01 -1.51
CA GLN A 72 19.43 3.44 -2.83
C GLN A 72 18.55 4.03 -3.94
N GLN A 73 17.30 4.37 -3.63
CA GLN A 73 16.34 4.89 -4.59
C GLN A 73 16.42 6.41 -4.77
N GLY A 74 17.11 7.13 -3.87
CA GLY A 74 17.00 8.59 -3.79
C GLY A 74 15.63 9.05 -3.27
N CYS A 75 14.92 8.20 -2.54
CA CYS A 75 13.64 8.52 -1.93
C CYS A 75 13.85 9.16 -0.57
N GLU A 76 13.25 10.33 -0.35
CA GLU A 76 13.24 10.94 0.98
C GLU A 76 12.42 10.06 1.94
N LEU A 77 13.08 9.51 2.96
CA LEU A 77 12.42 8.74 4.01
C LEU A 77 13.09 9.02 5.35
N LYS A 78 12.31 9.54 6.29
CA LYS A 78 12.64 9.63 7.70
C LYS A 78 11.54 8.93 8.48
N LEU A 79 11.92 8.01 9.38
CA LEU A 79 10.95 7.33 10.22
C LEU A 79 10.16 8.36 11.04
N PRO A 80 8.83 8.21 11.18
CA PRO A 80 8.02 9.09 11.99
C PRO A 80 8.38 8.97 13.47
N ALA A 81 7.95 9.94 14.27
CA ALA A 81 8.21 9.96 15.72
C ALA A 81 7.71 8.68 16.42
N ALA A 82 6.64 8.05 15.91
CA ALA A 82 6.14 6.77 16.37
C ALA A 82 5.66 5.91 15.19
N HIS A 83 6.00 4.62 15.20
CA HIS A 83 5.48 3.63 14.26
C HIS A 83 5.45 2.23 14.92
N PRO A 84 4.38 1.43 14.76
CA PRO A 84 3.15 1.76 14.02
C PRO A 84 2.29 2.84 14.72
N PHE A 85 1.44 3.52 13.96
CA PHE A 85 0.47 4.54 14.43
C PHE A 85 -0.92 4.23 13.87
N ASN A 86 -1.95 4.99 14.24
CA ASN A 86 -3.31 4.82 13.70
C ASN A 86 -3.47 5.58 12.35
N PRO A 87 -3.62 4.90 11.20
CA PRO A 87 -3.65 5.57 9.90
C PRO A 87 -5.05 6.04 9.46
N LEU A 88 -6.11 5.82 10.26
CA LEU A 88 -7.50 6.06 9.85
C LEU A 88 -7.76 7.50 9.40
N GLY A 89 -7.21 8.50 10.09
CA GLY A 89 -7.37 9.90 9.72
C GLY A 89 -6.80 10.19 8.32
N LEU A 90 -5.61 9.67 8.05
CA LEU A 90 -4.90 9.85 6.77
C LEU A 90 -5.58 9.09 5.62
N LEU A 91 -6.00 7.84 5.88
CA LEU A 91 -6.73 7.02 4.90
C LEU A 91 -8.03 7.70 4.48
N ARG A 92 -8.84 8.11 5.46
CA ARG A 92 -10.12 8.76 5.19
C ARG A 92 -9.97 10.13 4.55
N LEU A 93 -8.99 10.93 4.98
CA LEU A 93 -8.66 12.20 4.33
C LEU A 93 -8.35 11.99 2.85
N SER A 94 -7.52 10.99 2.51
CA SER A 94 -7.17 10.72 1.12
C SER A 94 -8.41 10.39 0.27
N LEU A 95 -9.29 9.52 0.77
CA LEU A 95 -10.53 9.15 0.08
C LEU A 95 -11.43 10.38 -0.10
N ALA A 96 -11.59 11.19 0.95
CA ALA A 96 -12.45 12.37 0.95
C ALA A 96 -12.06 13.45 -0.08
N CYS A 97 -10.82 13.43 -0.58
CA CYS A 97 -10.34 14.36 -1.61
C CYS A 97 -10.83 14.02 -3.03
N ASP A 98 -11.42 12.85 -3.25
CA ASP A 98 -11.99 12.46 -4.53
C ASP A 98 -13.46 12.05 -4.36
N ALA A 99 -14.33 12.43 -5.29
CA ALA A 99 -15.77 12.14 -5.19
C ALA A 99 -16.09 10.64 -5.27
N GLY A 100 -15.28 9.87 -6.00
CA GLY A 100 -15.42 8.42 -6.16
C GLY A 100 -14.58 7.60 -5.18
N GLY A 101 -13.80 8.23 -4.30
CA GLY A 101 -12.91 7.53 -3.37
C GLY A 101 -11.66 6.94 -4.03
N GLU A 102 -11.26 7.46 -5.19
CA GLU A 102 -10.01 7.10 -5.86
C GLU A 102 -9.04 8.29 -5.81
N PRO A 103 -8.31 8.52 -4.70
CA PRO A 103 -7.38 9.64 -4.61
C PRO A 103 -6.37 9.62 -5.76
N ASN A 104 -6.18 10.81 -6.35
CA ASN A 104 -5.17 10.97 -7.39
C ASN A 104 -3.74 10.87 -6.80
N ARG A 105 -2.74 10.80 -7.69
CA ARG A 105 -1.33 10.68 -7.30
C ARG A 105 -0.88 11.82 -6.37
N TYR A 106 -1.31 13.05 -6.63
CA TYR A 106 -0.92 14.20 -5.81
C TYR A 106 -1.41 14.05 -4.37
N ILE A 107 -2.68 13.68 -4.16
CA ILE A 107 -3.24 13.46 -2.82
C ILE A 107 -2.44 12.37 -2.09
N CYS A 108 -2.25 11.21 -2.72
CA CYS A 108 -1.48 10.12 -2.10
C CYS A 108 -0.05 10.55 -1.76
N GLU A 109 0.63 11.29 -2.63
CA GLU A 109 1.98 11.78 -2.40
C GLU A 109 2.04 12.73 -1.20
N GLN A 110 1.10 13.67 -1.06
CA GLN A 110 1.07 14.58 0.08
C GLN A 110 0.85 13.85 1.41
N VAL A 111 0.00 12.82 1.41
CA VAL A 111 -0.25 12.01 2.62
C VAL A 111 0.96 11.13 2.94
N PHE A 112 1.61 10.51 1.96
CA PHE A 112 2.84 9.76 2.21
C PHE A 112 3.96 10.66 2.73
N ARG A 113 4.16 11.85 2.16
CA ARG A 113 5.18 12.80 2.62
C ARG A 113 4.90 13.28 4.05
N HIS A 114 3.63 13.46 4.42
CA HIS A 114 3.24 13.79 5.81
C HIS A 114 3.72 12.73 6.82
N VAL A 115 3.70 11.46 6.42
CA VAL A 115 4.11 10.32 7.28
C VAL A 115 5.62 10.09 7.25
N TRP A 116 6.20 10.03 6.04
CA TRP A 116 7.54 9.47 5.81
C TRP A 116 8.61 10.52 5.51
N CYS A 117 8.26 11.80 5.50
CA CYS A 117 9.22 12.90 5.39
C CYS A 117 9.18 13.75 6.67
N GLY A 118 10.31 14.39 7.02
CA GLY A 118 10.41 15.24 8.23
C GLY A 118 10.57 14.50 9.56
N GLY A 119 10.01 13.29 9.71
CA GLY A 119 10.16 12.44 10.90
C GLY A 119 9.34 12.89 12.10
N GLU A 120 8.21 13.54 11.85
CA GLU A 120 7.27 14.03 12.84
C GLU A 120 6.22 12.96 13.20
N ASP A 121 5.34 13.23 14.16
CA ASP A 121 4.25 12.31 14.51
C ASP A 121 3.16 12.31 13.43
N ALA A 122 3.02 11.18 12.73
CA ALA A 122 2.07 10.99 11.64
C ALA A 122 0.59 11.11 12.09
N ALA A 123 0.29 10.85 13.36
CA ALA A 123 -1.05 10.88 13.93
C ALA A 123 -1.37 12.18 14.70
N ASP A 124 -0.44 13.15 14.69
CA ASP A 124 -0.66 14.45 15.31
C ASP A 124 -1.88 15.18 14.70
N ALA A 125 -2.75 15.68 15.57
CA ALA A 125 -4.02 16.28 15.17
C ALA A 125 -3.83 17.63 14.46
N ASP A 126 -2.88 18.45 14.89
CA ASP A 126 -2.63 19.77 14.31
C ASP A 126 -2.02 19.62 12.92
N ARG A 127 -1.06 18.71 12.76
CA ARG A 127 -0.48 18.38 11.44
C ARG A 127 -1.55 17.79 10.51
N LEU A 128 -2.44 16.94 11.01
CA LEU A 128 -3.56 16.41 10.22
C LEU A 128 -4.53 17.53 9.79
N ALA A 129 -4.78 18.51 10.65
CA ALA A 129 -5.61 19.67 10.32
C ALA A 129 -4.95 20.54 9.22
N VAL A 130 -3.65 20.81 9.32
CA VAL A 130 -2.87 21.52 8.28
C VAL A 130 -2.88 20.75 6.96
N LEU A 131 -2.71 19.43 7.00
CA LEU A 131 -2.81 18.58 5.81
C LEU A 131 -4.22 18.64 5.20
N THR A 132 -5.25 18.63 6.03
CA THR A 132 -6.65 18.70 5.58
C THR A 132 -6.97 20.01 4.90
N ASP A 133 -6.55 21.14 5.49
CA ASP A 133 -6.73 22.48 4.91
C ASP A 133 -6.03 22.60 3.55
N ARG A 134 -4.80 22.07 3.44
CA ARG A 134 -4.05 22.04 2.18
C ARG A 134 -4.71 21.20 1.09
N LEU A 135 -5.26 20.04 1.44
CA LEU A 135 -5.83 19.10 0.47
C LEU A 135 -7.27 19.41 0.08
N GLN A 136 -7.98 20.24 0.86
CA GLN A 136 -9.34 20.71 0.59
C GLN A 136 -10.30 19.57 0.20
N PRO A 137 -10.57 18.60 1.10
CA PRO A 137 -11.40 17.45 0.74
C PRO A 137 -12.81 17.90 0.36
N GLY A 138 -13.34 17.36 -0.75
CA GLY A 138 -14.69 17.64 -1.22
C GLY A 138 -15.79 16.89 -0.46
N ARG A 139 -15.40 16.01 0.47
CA ARG A 139 -16.28 15.22 1.34
C ARG A 139 -15.78 15.33 2.77
N ASP A 140 -16.64 15.05 3.75
CA ASP A 140 -16.22 14.98 5.16
C ASP A 140 -15.36 13.71 5.41
N PRO A 141 -14.07 13.82 5.78
CA PRO A 141 -13.25 12.66 6.13
C PRO A 141 -13.79 11.85 7.32
N ALA A 142 -14.53 12.47 8.24
CA ALA A 142 -15.19 11.78 9.36
C ALA A 142 -16.55 11.18 8.97
N GLY A 143 -17.05 11.52 7.77
CA GLY A 143 -18.37 11.15 7.29
C GLY A 143 -18.57 9.64 7.11
N ALA A 144 -19.82 9.21 7.28
CA ALA A 144 -20.19 7.79 7.17
C ALA A 144 -19.86 7.20 5.79
N ALA A 145 -20.06 7.96 4.71
CA ALA A 145 -19.74 7.54 3.35
C ALA A 145 -18.25 7.21 3.16
N VAL A 146 -17.35 8.09 3.60
CA VAL A 146 -15.89 7.87 3.50
C VAL A 146 -15.44 6.69 4.36
N LYS A 147 -16.05 6.51 5.54
CA LYS A 147 -15.82 5.32 6.37
C LYS A 147 -16.24 4.03 5.65
N GLN A 148 -17.40 4.04 5.00
CA GLN A 148 -17.90 2.90 4.23
C GLN A 148 -17.01 2.59 3.02
N ASP A 149 -16.53 3.61 2.30
CA ASP A 149 -15.58 3.44 1.19
C ASP A 149 -14.31 2.71 1.63
N LEU A 150 -13.71 3.12 2.76
CA LEU A 150 -12.51 2.46 3.29
C LEU A 150 -12.77 0.99 3.68
N GLN A 151 -13.92 0.73 4.30
CA GLN A 151 -14.32 -0.63 4.66
C GLN A 151 -14.54 -1.48 3.41
N ALA A 152 -15.24 -0.97 2.41
CA ALA A 152 -15.48 -1.64 1.14
C ALA A 152 -14.17 -1.91 0.38
N ASN A 153 -13.26 -0.95 0.32
CA ASN A 153 -11.94 -1.14 -0.31
C ASN A 153 -11.15 -2.26 0.37
N THR A 154 -11.16 -2.29 1.70
CA THR A 154 -10.45 -3.30 2.49
C THR A 154 -11.06 -4.69 2.30
N GLN A 155 -12.39 -4.78 2.33
CA GLN A 155 -13.12 -6.03 2.09
C GLN A 155 -12.87 -6.57 0.68
N GLN A 156 -12.95 -5.71 -0.34
CA GLN A 156 -12.65 -6.09 -1.73
C GLN A 156 -11.19 -6.56 -1.91
N ALA A 157 -10.24 -5.99 -1.18
CA ALA A 157 -8.85 -6.45 -1.20
C ALA A 157 -8.74 -7.87 -0.63
N ILE A 158 -9.39 -8.12 0.52
CA ILE A 158 -9.44 -9.43 1.15
C ILE A 158 -10.09 -10.48 0.25
N GLU A 159 -11.23 -10.17 -0.37
CA GLU A 159 -11.94 -11.06 -1.30
C GLU A 159 -11.11 -11.42 -2.54
N ARG A 160 -10.20 -10.54 -2.94
CA ARG A 160 -9.23 -10.79 -4.02
C ARG A 160 -8.00 -11.59 -3.56
N GLY A 161 -7.95 -12.01 -2.30
CA GLY A 161 -6.84 -12.77 -1.73
C GLY A 161 -5.63 -11.91 -1.39
N LEU A 162 -5.75 -10.58 -1.31
CA LEU A 162 -4.63 -9.73 -0.88
C LEU A 162 -4.39 -9.93 0.62
N PHE A 163 -3.12 -10.00 0.98
CA PHE A 163 -2.66 -10.25 2.35
C PHE A 163 -1.77 -9.14 2.91
N GLY A 164 -1.43 -8.13 2.10
CA GLY A 164 -0.71 -6.96 2.59
C GLY A 164 -0.62 -5.82 1.58
N VAL A 165 0.12 -4.80 1.98
CA VAL A 165 0.38 -3.58 1.20
C VAL A 165 1.88 -3.30 1.12
N PRO A 166 2.39 -2.75 0.00
CA PRO A 166 1.67 -2.42 -1.22
C PRO A 166 1.29 -3.69 -2.01
N SER A 167 0.13 -3.66 -2.68
CA SER A 167 -0.25 -4.68 -3.66
C SER A 167 -0.71 -4.01 -4.95
N PHE A 168 -0.22 -4.50 -6.09
CA PHE A 168 -0.63 -4.07 -7.42
C PHE A 168 -1.46 -5.16 -8.07
N VAL A 169 -2.63 -4.80 -8.59
CA VAL A 169 -3.52 -5.73 -9.30
C VAL A 169 -3.69 -5.25 -10.73
N VAL A 170 -3.43 -6.14 -11.69
CA VAL A 170 -3.66 -5.92 -13.13
C VAL A 170 -4.34 -7.16 -13.68
N ASP A 171 -5.47 -6.98 -14.35
CA ASP A 171 -6.35 -8.07 -14.77
C ASP A 171 -6.71 -8.99 -13.57
N ASP A 172 -6.27 -10.25 -13.61
CA ASP A 172 -6.47 -11.27 -12.58
C ASP A 172 -5.25 -11.47 -11.66
N LYS A 173 -4.15 -10.73 -11.86
CA LYS A 173 -2.85 -11.02 -11.23
C LYS A 173 -2.52 -10.02 -10.13
N VAL A 174 -1.93 -10.56 -9.06
CA VAL A 174 -1.50 -9.81 -7.88
C VAL A 174 0.03 -9.79 -7.84
N PHE A 175 0.59 -8.59 -7.67
CA PHE A 175 2.02 -8.35 -7.46
C PHE A 175 2.18 -7.64 -6.12
N TRP A 176 2.68 -8.34 -5.11
CA TRP A 176 2.78 -7.83 -3.74
C TRP A 176 4.19 -7.37 -3.42
N GLY A 177 4.30 -6.21 -2.79
CA GLY A 177 5.58 -5.64 -2.36
C GLY A 177 6.20 -4.68 -3.39
N GLN A 178 7.16 -3.89 -2.91
CA GLN A 178 7.96 -3.03 -3.78
C GLN A 178 8.86 -3.84 -4.72
N ASP A 179 9.39 -4.94 -4.19
CA ASP A 179 10.26 -5.89 -4.88
C ASP A 179 9.56 -6.61 -6.04
N ALA A 180 8.22 -6.55 -6.12
CA ALA A 180 7.46 -7.04 -7.25
C ALA A 180 7.36 -6.05 -8.42
N LEU A 181 7.88 -4.81 -8.31
CA LEU A 181 7.84 -3.84 -9.42
C LEU A 181 8.51 -4.35 -10.73
N PRO A 182 9.67 -5.03 -10.71
CA PRO A 182 10.24 -5.64 -11.92
C PRO A 182 9.32 -6.71 -12.53
N MET A 183 8.65 -7.50 -11.68
CA MET A 183 7.72 -8.55 -12.11
C MET A 183 6.45 -7.95 -12.73
N LEU A 184 5.89 -6.90 -12.12
CA LEU A 184 4.78 -6.11 -12.67
C LEU A 184 5.16 -5.51 -14.04
N ARG A 185 6.38 -4.96 -14.17
CA ARG A 185 6.88 -4.42 -15.44
C ARG A 185 6.93 -5.50 -16.52
N ALA A 186 7.52 -6.67 -16.21
CA ALA A 186 7.60 -7.79 -17.16
C ALA A 186 6.21 -8.23 -17.63
N TYR A 187 5.23 -8.29 -16.72
CA TYR A 187 3.86 -8.61 -17.07
C TYR A 187 3.25 -7.59 -18.04
N LEU A 188 3.43 -6.29 -17.77
CA LEU A 188 2.90 -5.23 -18.63
C LEU A 188 3.58 -5.16 -20.00
N LEU A 189 4.79 -5.71 -20.14
CA LEU A 189 5.49 -5.88 -21.42
C LEU A 189 5.10 -7.17 -22.18
N GLY A 190 4.22 -8.00 -21.60
CA GLY A 190 3.71 -9.19 -22.24
C GLY A 190 4.64 -10.40 -22.17
N ASP A 191 5.45 -10.51 -21.12
CA ASP A 191 6.29 -11.69 -20.89
C ASP A 191 5.40 -12.97 -20.88
N PRO A 192 5.68 -13.96 -21.74
CA PRO A 192 4.83 -15.15 -21.88
C PRO A 192 4.87 -16.05 -20.64
N TRP A 193 5.83 -15.89 -19.72
CA TRP A 193 5.90 -16.67 -18.48
C TRP A 193 4.61 -16.56 -17.66
N PHE A 194 3.94 -15.40 -17.67
CA PHE A 194 2.68 -15.17 -16.95
C PHE A 194 1.47 -15.93 -17.53
N ALA A 195 1.59 -16.50 -18.73
CA ALA A 195 0.62 -17.41 -19.34
C ALA A 195 1.13 -18.87 -19.36
N GLY A 196 2.35 -19.09 -18.85
CA GLY A 196 2.98 -20.40 -18.79
C GLY A 196 2.42 -21.28 -17.68
N PRO A 197 2.75 -22.59 -17.71
CA PRO A 197 2.24 -23.55 -16.74
C PRO A 197 2.69 -23.25 -15.32
N ASP A 198 3.89 -22.70 -15.12
CA ASP A 198 4.45 -22.43 -13.78
C ASP A 198 3.60 -21.46 -12.97
N TRP A 199 3.01 -20.43 -13.61
CA TRP A 199 2.12 -19.49 -12.94
C TRP A 199 0.91 -20.19 -12.29
N HIS A 200 0.36 -21.19 -12.96
CA HIS A 200 -0.81 -21.93 -12.48
C HIS A 200 -0.45 -23.14 -11.64
N ALA A 201 0.71 -23.75 -11.87
CA ALA A 201 1.13 -24.98 -11.19
C ALA A 201 1.36 -24.80 -9.69
N VAL A 202 1.67 -23.58 -9.23
CA VAL A 202 1.91 -23.30 -7.81
C VAL A 202 0.75 -23.73 -6.90
N SER A 203 -0.51 -23.64 -7.35
CA SER A 203 -1.68 -24.05 -6.56
C SER A 203 -1.80 -25.57 -6.40
N MET A 204 -1.10 -26.35 -7.23
CA MET A 204 -1.06 -27.81 -7.12
C MET A 204 0.04 -28.28 -6.15
N THR A 205 0.93 -27.39 -5.70
CA THR A 205 1.98 -27.74 -4.75
C THR A 205 1.37 -28.08 -3.39
N SER A 206 1.52 -29.33 -2.96
CA SER A 206 0.98 -29.79 -1.69
C SER A 206 1.71 -29.17 -0.49
N VAL A 207 0.97 -28.77 0.54
CA VAL A 207 1.54 -28.37 1.84
C VAL A 207 2.13 -29.60 2.54
N GLY A 208 3.46 -29.70 2.57
CA GLY A 208 4.17 -30.87 3.10
C GLY A 208 4.10 -31.03 4.63
N VAL A 209 3.93 -29.94 5.38
CA VAL A 209 3.78 -29.97 6.85
C VAL A 209 2.74 -28.94 7.26
N ARG A 210 1.74 -29.36 8.05
CA ARG A 210 0.71 -28.46 8.62
C ARG A 210 1.01 -28.26 10.10
N ARG A 211 1.08 -27.01 10.56
CA ARG A 211 1.13 -26.71 12.00
C ARG A 211 -0.20 -27.15 12.63
N GLN A 212 -0.13 -27.86 13.73
CA GLN A 212 -1.31 -28.06 14.58
C GLN A 212 -1.64 -26.71 15.22
N THR A 213 -2.84 -26.20 14.94
CA THR A 213 -3.39 -25.07 15.67
C THR A 213 -3.76 -25.57 17.06
N SER A 214 -2.99 -25.16 18.07
CA SER A 214 -3.31 -25.31 19.49
C SER A 214 -4.47 -24.41 19.89
#